data_AF-A0A534GNN2-F1
#
_entry.id   AF-A0A534GNN2-F1
#
_cell.length_a   1.000
_cell.length_b   1.000
_cell.length_c   1.000
_cell.angle_alpha   90.00
_cell.angle_beta   90.00
_cell.angle_gamma   90.00
#
_symmetry.space_group_name_H-M   'P 1'
#
loop_
_entity.id
_entity.type
_entity.pdbx_description
1 polymer ?
#
loop_
_entity_poly.entity_id
_entity_poly.type
_entity_poly.pdbx_seq_one_letter_code
_entity_poly.pdbx_strand_id
1 'polypeptide(L)'
;MALLLYSARRNSYVPHEALLWTGAALLTALTAVVITWRARPATRTAASVATALAAILGWQCLMCAYSATPPARSARELLRAARPYIRASTPLYSVGQYRETVSPYLARTLQLVDYEGELHFGLEQEPQHRVAMREFVARWSAGGEAVAFFDPGIWDEWRRRGLPGRVIAFDDYTVAVSRL
;
A
#
# COMPACT_ATOMS: atom_id res chain seq x y z
N MET A 1 18.85 -3.13 -3.83
CA MET A 1 18.95 -4.60 -3.62
C MET A 1 18.10 -5.08 -2.44
N ALA A 2 18.11 -4.43 -1.27
CA ALA A 2 17.31 -4.83 -0.10
C ALA A 2 15.78 -4.84 -0.32
N LEU A 3 15.24 -3.88 -1.09
CA LEU A 3 13.80 -3.81 -1.40
C LEU A 3 13.31 -4.96 -2.30
N LEU A 4 14.12 -5.40 -3.27
CA LEU A 4 13.78 -6.54 -4.13
C LEU A 4 13.85 -7.86 -3.34
N LEU A 5 14.79 -7.98 -2.39
CA LEU A 5 14.87 -9.12 -1.48
C LEU A 5 13.71 -9.14 -0.48
N TYR A 6 13.28 -7.96 0.00
CA TYR A 6 12.10 -7.83 0.83
C TYR A 6 10.83 -8.21 0.07
N SER A 7 10.65 -7.71 -1.16
CA SER A 7 9.53 -8.07 -2.04
C SER A 7 9.54 -9.55 -2.41
N ALA A 8 10.70 -10.12 -2.75
CA ALA A 8 10.84 -11.55 -3.04
C ALA A 8 10.50 -12.43 -1.82
N ARG A 9 10.89 -12.04 -0.61
CA ARG A 9 10.60 -12.80 0.62
C ARG A 9 9.16 -12.65 1.10
N ARG A 10 8.53 -11.48 0.91
CA ARG A 10 7.18 -11.19 1.42
C ARG A 10 6.08 -11.46 0.39
N ASN A 11 6.30 -11.12 -0.87
CA ASN A 11 5.31 -11.20 -1.95
C ASN A 11 5.57 -12.36 -2.93
N SER A 12 6.66 -13.12 -2.77
CA SER A 12 7.06 -14.21 -3.68
C SER A 12 7.08 -13.82 -5.17
N TYR A 13 7.24 -12.52 -5.45
CA TYR A 13 7.17 -11.98 -6.80
C TYR A 13 8.10 -10.78 -6.93
N VAL A 14 8.93 -10.79 -7.97
CA VAL A 14 9.76 -9.65 -8.35
C VAL A 14 9.32 -9.21 -9.74
N PRO A 15 8.82 -7.98 -9.92
CA PRO A 15 8.42 -7.51 -11.23
C PRO A 15 9.64 -7.39 -12.13
N HIS A 16 9.54 -7.94 -13.34
CA HIS A 16 10.59 -7.86 -14.36
C HIS A 16 10.98 -6.42 -14.68
N GLU A 17 10.00 -5.49 -14.68
CA GLU A 17 10.25 -4.06 -14.84
C GLU A 17 11.17 -3.49 -13.76
N ALA A 18 11.00 -3.89 -12.50
CA ALA A 18 11.86 -3.43 -11.41
C ALA A 18 13.30 -3.92 -11.57
N LEU A 19 13.50 -5.13 -12.12
CA LEU A 19 14.83 -5.64 -12.46
C LEU A 19 15.48 -4.82 -13.58
N LEU A 20 14.74 -4.49 -14.64
CA LEU A 20 15.23 -3.67 -15.76
C LEU A 20 15.66 -2.28 -15.28
N TRP A 21 14.81 -1.62 -14.49
CA TRP A 21 15.11 -0.29 -13.95
C TRP A 21 16.28 -0.31 -12.97
N THR A 22 16.42 -1.37 -12.16
CA THR A 22 17.58 -1.54 -11.27
C THR A 22 18.86 -1.77 -12.08
N GLY A 23 18.80 -2.55 -13.15
CA GLY A 23 19.93 -2.76 -14.06
C GLY A 23 20.37 -1.46 -14.75
N ALA A 24 19.42 -0.66 -15.23
CA ALA A 24 19.69 0.66 -15.80
C ALA A 24 20.38 1.59 -14.80
N ALA A 25 19.92 1.62 -13.54
CA ALA A 25 20.56 2.38 -12.48
C ALA A 25 22.03 1.94 -12.25
N LEU A 26 22.30 0.64 -12.21
CA LEU A 26 23.66 0.12 -12.07
C LEU A 26 24.56 0.53 -13.24
N LEU A 27 24.04 0.48 -14.47
CA LEU A 27 24.75 0.93 -15.68
C LEU A 27 25.11 2.42 -15.61
N THR A 28 24.17 3.27 -15.20
CA THR A 28 24.44 4.71 -15.03
C THR A 28 25.47 4.99 -13.93
N ALA A 29 25.41 4.26 -12.81
CA ALA A 29 26.39 4.38 -11.73
C ALA A 29 27.79 3.95 -12.19
N LEU A 30 27.90 2.83 -12.91
CA LEU A 30 29.17 2.36 -13.47
C LEU A 30 29.76 3.38 -14.46
N THR A 31 28.91 3.95 -15.32
CA THR A 31 29.31 4.99 -16.26
C THR A 31 29.87 6.22 -15.53
N ALA A 32 29.22 6.64 -14.45
CA ALA A 32 29.67 7.76 -13.61
C ALA A 32 31.03 7.49 -12.95
N VAL A 33 31.26 6.26 -12.46
CA VAL A 33 32.54 5.82 -11.90
C VAL A 33 33.64 5.86 -12.97
N VAL A 34 33.38 5.32 -14.16
CA VAL A 34 34.36 5.30 -15.27
C VAL A 34 34.71 6.71 -15.74
N ILE A 35 33.72 7.60 -15.88
CA ILE A 35 33.94 9.02 -16.25
C ILE A 35 34.83 9.71 -15.23
N THR A 36 34.53 9.53 -13.94
CA THR A 36 35.27 10.16 -12.85
C THR A 36 36.70 9.60 -12.78
N TRP A 37 36.88 8.29 -12.92
CA TRP A 37 38.18 7.64 -12.87
C TRP A 37 39.09 8.00 -14.03
N ARG A 38 38.53 8.26 -15.22
CA ARG A 38 39.26 8.69 -16.42
C ARG A 38 39.41 10.21 -16.54
N ALA A 39 38.86 10.98 -15.61
CA ALA A 39 38.90 12.44 -15.67
C ALA A 39 40.35 12.95 -15.56
N ARG A 40 40.72 13.85 -16.47
CA ARG A 40 42.02 14.55 -16.43
C ARG A 40 41.81 15.96 -15.88
N PRO A 41 42.86 16.64 -15.38
CA PRO A 41 42.73 18.00 -14.86
C PRO A 41 42.01 18.96 -15.82
N ALA A 42 42.31 18.88 -17.13
CA ALA A 42 41.71 19.71 -18.17
C ALA A 42 40.22 19.43 -18.42
N THR A 43 39.72 18.23 -18.11
CA THR A 43 38.32 17.83 -18.34
C THR A 43 37.53 17.66 -17.04
N ARG A 44 38.12 18.02 -15.90
CA ARG A 44 37.56 17.76 -14.57
C ARG A 44 36.16 18.34 -14.38
N THR A 45 35.93 19.57 -14.85
CA THR A 45 34.61 20.21 -14.75
C THR A 45 33.55 19.46 -15.58
N ALA A 46 33.89 19.10 -16.82
CA ALA A 46 33.00 18.33 -17.69
C ALA A 46 32.72 16.92 -17.12
N ALA A 47 33.73 16.26 -16.56
CA ALA A 47 33.57 14.99 -15.87
C ALA A 47 32.65 15.10 -14.65
N SER A 48 32.78 16.14 -13.83
CA SER A 48 31.88 16.39 -12.70
C SER A 48 30.43 16.58 -13.14
N VAL A 49 30.18 17.35 -14.20
CA VAL A 49 28.84 17.56 -14.76
C VAL A 49 28.27 16.24 -15.29
N ALA A 50 29.05 15.47 -16.05
CA ALA A 50 28.62 14.19 -16.59
C ALA A 50 28.33 13.16 -15.49
N THR A 51 29.14 13.11 -14.42
CA THR A 51 28.89 12.29 -13.23
C THR A 51 27.62 12.71 -12.51
N ALA A 52 27.35 14.01 -12.38
CA ALA A 52 26.12 14.51 -11.77
C ALA A 52 24.88 14.09 -12.59
N LEU A 53 24.93 14.23 -13.92
CA LEU A 53 23.84 13.79 -14.81
C LEU A 53 23.61 12.28 -14.72
N ALA A 54 24.70 11.48 -14.70
CA ALA A 54 24.60 10.03 -14.55
C ALA A 54 23.99 9.64 -13.18
N ALA A 55 24.35 10.34 -12.11
CA ALA A 55 23.76 10.13 -10.79
C ALA A 55 22.27 10.48 -10.76
N ILE A 56 21.86 11.60 -11.40
CA ILE A 56 20.45 11.98 -11.51
C ILE A 56 19.68 10.91 -12.28
N LEU A 57 20.18 10.46 -13.44
CA LEU A 57 19.54 9.42 -14.24
C LEU A 57 19.43 8.10 -13.45
N GLY A 58 20.49 7.70 -12.76
CA GLY A 58 20.48 6.51 -11.92
C GLY A 58 19.45 6.59 -10.80
N TRP A 59 19.31 7.77 -10.17
CA TRP A 59 18.27 8.02 -9.19
C TRP A 59 16.85 7.90 -9.78
N GLN A 60 16.61 8.46 -10.97
CA GLN A 60 15.32 8.32 -11.65
C GLN A 60 15.00 6.84 -11.96
N CYS A 61 15.99 6.07 -12.45
CA CYS A 61 15.82 4.64 -12.68
C CYS A 61 15.46 3.89 -11.39
N LEU A 62 16.10 4.22 -10.25
CA LEU A 62 15.74 3.62 -8.96
C LEU A 62 14.32 3.97 -8.52
N MET A 63 13.86 5.20 -8.77
CA MET A 63 12.47 5.60 -8.50
C MET A 63 11.46 4.82 -9.35
N CYS A 64 11.78 4.58 -10.63
CA CYS A 64 10.97 3.71 -11.49
C CYS A 64 10.93 2.27 -10.97
N ALA A 65 12.09 1.70 -10.60
CA ALA A 65 12.17 0.35 -10.02
C ALA A 65 11.33 0.24 -8.73
N TYR A 66 11.42 1.26 -7.87
CA TYR A 66 10.64 1.34 -6.65
C TYR A 66 9.13 1.39 -6.93
N SER A 67 8.70 2.19 -7.90
CA SER A 67 7.28 2.29 -8.28
C SER A 67 6.70 1.00 -8.85
N ALA A 68 7.54 0.20 -9.53
CA ALA A 68 7.15 -1.10 -10.07
C ALA A 68 7.08 -2.20 -9.00
N THR A 69 7.68 -2.02 -7.82
CA THR A 69 7.81 -3.09 -6.80
C THR A 69 6.63 -3.06 -5.81
N PRO A 70 5.85 -4.15 -5.68
CA PRO A 70 4.85 -4.32 -4.62
C PRO A 70 5.48 -4.25 -3.23
N PRO A 71 4.72 -3.83 -2.19
CA PRO A 71 3.27 -3.84 -2.16
C PRO A 71 2.61 -2.55 -2.66
N ALA A 72 1.36 -2.68 -3.14
CA ALA A 72 0.54 -1.53 -3.49
C ALA A 72 0.20 -0.74 -2.22
N ARG A 73 0.96 0.33 -1.94
CA ARG A 73 0.61 1.28 -0.86
C ARG A 73 -0.78 1.86 -1.03
N SER A 74 -1.18 2.03 -2.29
CA SER A 74 -2.53 2.46 -2.67
C SER A 74 -3.53 1.29 -2.65
N ALA A 75 -4.72 1.54 -2.11
CA ALA A 75 -5.86 0.61 -2.15
C ALA A 75 -6.48 0.45 -3.55
N ARG A 76 -5.91 1.05 -4.60
CA ARG A 76 -6.51 1.06 -5.96
C ARG A 76 -6.81 -0.33 -6.50
N GLU A 77 -5.85 -1.25 -6.47
CA GLU A 77 -6.05 -2.61 -7.01
C GLU A 77 -6.97 -3.44 -6.10
N LEU A 78 -6.82 -3.32 -4.77
CA LEU A 78 -7.75 -3.91 -3.81
C LEU A 78 -9.20 -3.50 -4.13
N LEU A 79 -9.42 -2.20 -4.31
CA LEU A 79 -10.74 -1.65 -4.60
C LEU A 79 -11.22 -2.01 -5.98
N ARG A 80 -10.35 -2.11 -6.99
CA ARG A 80 -10.73 -2.62 -8.31
C ARG A 80 -11.37 -4.01 -8.21
N ALA A 81 -10.84 -4.88 -7.35
CA ALA A 81 -11.39 -6.20 -7.09
C ALA A 81 -12.64 -6.17 -6.18
N ALA A 82 -12.68 -5.29 -5.18
CA ALA A 82 -13.80 -5.21 -4.23
C ALA A 82 -15.03 -4.46 -4.78
N ARG A 83 -14.86 -3.54 -5.74
CA ARG A 83 -15.90 -2.63 -6.25
C ARG A 83 -17.20 -3.30 -6.69
N PRO A 84 -17.20 -4.48 -7.36
CA PRO A 84 -18.43 -5.17 -7.76
C PRO A 84 -19.35 -5.55 -6.59
N TYR A 85 -18.82 -5.59 -5.36
CA TYR A 85 -19.55 -5.94 -4.14
C TYR A 85 -19.96 -4.72 -3.30
N ILE A 86 -19.68 -3.49 -3.78
CA ILE A 86 -19.94 -2.25 -3.06
C ILE A 86 -20.99 -1.44 -3.85
N ARG A 87 -22.22 -1.41 -3.33
CA ARG A 87 -23.32 -0.59 -3.86
C ARG A 87 -23.33 0.78 -3.20
N ALA A 88 -24.11 1.70 -3.77
CA ALA A 88 -24.27 3.04 -3.22
C ALA A 88 -24.90 3.08 -1.81
N SER A 89 -25.59 2.03 -1.37
CA SER A 89 -26.15 1.95 -0.02
C SER A 89 -25.36 1.06 0.92
N THR A 90 -24.32 0.37 0.44
CA THR A 90 -23.53 -0.57 1.24
C THR A 90 -22.83 0.18 2.38
N PRO A 91 -23.09 -0.16 3.66
CA PRO A 91 -22.30 0.30 4.79
C PRO A 91 -20.86 -0.19 4.67
N LEU A 92 -19.92 0.72 4.93
CA LEU A 92 -18.50 0.46 4.82
C LEU A 92 -17.83 0.63 6.18
N TYR A 93 -16.99 -0.33 6.55
CA TYR A 93 -16.25 -0.32 7.81
C TYR A 93 -14.75 -0.42 7.56
N SER A 94 -13.96 0.31 8.35
CA SER A 94 -12.51 0.13 8.46
C SER A 94 -12.24 -0.44 9.84
N VAL A 95 -11.74 -1.67 9.91
CA VAL A 95 -11.71 -2.45 11.17
C VAL A 95 -10.27 -2.73 11.58
N GLY A 96 -9.88 -2.18 12.74
CA GLY A 96 -8.53 -2.31 13.30
C GLY A 96 -7.43 -1.61 12.49
N GLN A 97 -7.80 -0.82 11.49
CA GLN A 97 -6.87 -0.08 10.63
C GLN A 97 -7.49 1.20 10.10
N TYR A 98 -6.66 2.07 9.55
CA TYR A 98 -7.07 3.18 8.70
C TYR A 98 -6.18 3.23 7.45
N ARG A 99 -6.77 2.90 6.31
CA ARG A 99 -6.07 2.97 5.02
C ARG A 99 -6.52 4.21 4.26
N GLU A 100 -5.68 5.23 4.29
CA GLU A 100 -5.94 6.59 3.79
C GLU A 100 -6.48 6.64 2.36
N THR A 101 -6.10 5.68 1.51
CA THR A 101 -6.49 5.66 0.10
C THR A 101 -7.85 5.00 -0.15
N VAL A 102 -8.42 4.25 0.80
CA VAL A 102 -9.69 3.54 0.58
C VAL A 102 -10.86 4.51 0.37
N SER A 103 -11.03 5.46 1.30
CA SER A 103 -12.13 6.44 1.25
C SER A 103 -12.08 7.31 -0.02
N PRO A 104 -10.94 7.92 -0.41
CA PRO A 104 -10.85 8.72 -1.64
C PRO A 104 -11.16 7.94 -2.93
N TYR A 105 -10.67 6.70 -3.09
CA TYR A 105 -10.95 5.92 -4.30
C TYR A 105 -12.40 5.43 -4.38
N LEU A 106 -13.05 5.21 -3.24
CA LEU A 106 -14.48 4.90 -3.19
C LEU A 106 -15.36 6.15 -3.33
N ALA A 107 -14.82 7.34 -3.03
CA ALA A 107 -15.57 8.56 -2.79
C ALA A 107 -16.67 8.36 -1.73
N ARG A 108 -16.33 7.63 -0.65
CA ARG A 108 -17.25 7.21 0.41
C ARG A 108 -16.56 7.20 1.76
N THR A 109 -17.27 7.60 2.79
CA THR A 109 -16.81 7.49 4.18
C THR A 109 -16.94 6.05 4.68
N LEU A 110 -16.03 5.68 5.58
CA LEU A 110 -16.02 4.39 6.27
C LEU A 110 -16.26 4.65 7.76
N GLN A 111 -17.02 3.78 8.39
CA GLN A 111 -17.14 3.76 9.86
C GLN A 111 -15.89 3.11 10.44
N LEU A 112 -15.23 3.82 11.35
CA LEU A 112 -13.99 3.36 11.97
C LEU A 112 -14.31 2.48 13.17
N VAL A 113 -13.82 1.24 13.11
CA VAL A 113 -14.06 0.22 14.13
C VAL A 113 -12.74 -0.12 14.81
N ASP A 114 -12.68 0.11 16.11
CA ASP A 114 -11.55 -0.29 16.96
C ASP A 114 -10.18 0.20 16.45
N TYR A 115 -10.16 1.43 15.93
CA TYR A 115 -8.95 2.11 15.51
C TYR A 115 -9.05 3.58 15.91
N GLU A 116 -7.96 4.12 16.43
CA GLU A 116 -7.84 5.55 16.76
C GLU A 116 -6.65 6.14 16.01
N GLY A 117 -5.43 5.64 16.26
CA GLY A 117 -4.22 6.02 15.54
C GLY A 117 -4.06 7.53 15.38
N GLU A 118 -3.85 7.98 14.15
CA GLU A 118 -3.76 9.39 13.77
C GLU A 118 -5.09 10.18 13.92
N LEU A 119 -6.23 9.48 14.04
CA LEU A 119 -7.56 10.09 14.18
C LEU A 119 -7.98 10.29 15.64
N HIS A 120 -7.12 9.92 16.60
CA HIS A 120 -7.42 9.99 18.03
C HIS A 120 -7.99 11.36 18.44
N PHE A 121 -7.31 12.46 18.10
CA PHE A 121 -7.76 13.81 18.43
C PHE A 121 -9.16 14.12 17.87
N GLY A 122 -9.43 13.75 16.61
CA GLY A 122 -10.74 13.95 16.00
C GLY A 122 -11.84 13.13 16.69
N LEU A 123 -11.52 11.89 17.10
CA LEU A 123 -12.44 11.03 17.83
C LEU A 123 -12.69 11.48 19.28
N GLU A 124 -11.78 12.25 19.89
CA GLU A 124 -12.04 12.89 21.18
C GLU A 124 -13.05 14.04 21.05
N GLN A 125 -12.97 14.80 19.95
CA GLN A 125 -13.93 15.88 19.66
C GLN A 125 -15.29 15.34 19.22
N GLU A 126 -15.31 14.21 18.49
CA GLU A 126 -16.53 13.59 17.97
C GLU A 126 -16.62 12.08 18.33
N PRO A 127 -16.88 11.74 19.60
CA PRO A 127 -16.88 10.35 20.08
C PRO A 127 -17.91 9.45 19.39
N GLN A 128 -19.00 10.01 18.85
CA GLN A 128 -20.05 9.27 18.14
C GLN A 128 -19.55 8.54 16.88
N HIS A 129 -18.39 8.93 16.34
CA HIS A 129 -17.79 8.29 15.17
C HIS A 129 -16.91 7.08 15.52
N ARG A 130 -16.66 6.85 16.82
CA ARG A 130 -15.92 5.69 17.31
C ARG A 130 -16.86 4.49 17.44
N VAL A 131 -16.63 3.44 16.65
CA VAL A 131 -17.38 2.18 16.78
C VAL A 131 -16.52 1.16 17.52
N ALA A 132 -17.04 0.64 18.64
CA ALA A 132 -16.35 -0.43 19.37
C ALA A 132 -16.47 -1.77 18.62
N MET A 133 -15.46 -2.63 18.71
CA MET A 133 -15.49 -3.96 18.06
C MET A 133 -16.75 -4.77 18.42
N ARG A 134 -17.15 -4.76 19.70
CA ARG A 134 -18.38 -5.44 20.15
C ARG A 134 -19.64 -4.98 19.43
N GLU A 135 -19.73 -3.68 19.15
CA GLU A 135 -20.87 -3.07 18.49
C GLU A 135 -20.86 -3.38 17.00
N PHE A 136 -19.69 -3.31 16.37
CA PHE A 136 -19.51 -3.77 14.99
C PHE A 136 -19.93 -5.24 14.83
N VAL A 137 -19.46 -6.14 15.70
CA VAL A 137 -19.81 -7.57 15.63
C VAL A 137 -21.31 -7.78 15.77
N ALA A 138 -21.98 -7.06 16.68
CA ALA A 138 -23.43 -7.12 16.81
C ALA A 138 -24.14 -6.68 15.51
N ARG A 139 -23.76 -5.53 14.94
CA ARG A 139 -24.31 -5.00 13.68
C ARG A 139 -24.06 -5.95 12.51
N TRP A 140 -22.85 -6.47 12.41
CA TRP A 140 -22.43 -7.39 11.34
C TRP A 140 -23.13 -8.74 11.42
N SER A 141 -23.34 -9.24 12.65
CA SER A 141 -24.02 -10.52 12.89
C SER A 141 -25.52 -10.41 12.68
N ALA A 142 -26.14 -9.25 12.98
CA ALA A 142 -27.54 -8.97 12.68
C ALA A 142 -27.88 -9.09 11.18
N GLY A 143 -26.86 -9.00 10.32
CA GLY A 143 -26.99 -9.25 8.89
C GLY A 143 -27.24 -7.99 8.08
N GLY A 144 -27.58 -8.18 6.80
CA GLY A 144 -27.64 -7.11 5.80
C GLY A 144 -26.35 -7.00 4.99
N GLU A 145 -26.47 -6.38 3.81
CA GLU A 145 -25.33 -6.15 2.93
C GLU A 145 -24.38 -5.13 3.54
N ALA A 146 -23.12 -5.52 3.75
CA ALA A 146 -22.05 -4.63 4.24
C ALA A 146 -20.68 -5.08 3.74
N VAL A 147 -19.72 -4.14 3.70
CA VAL A 147 -18.32 -4.44 3.39
C VAL A 147 -17.42 -3.86 4.47
N ALA A 148 -16.46 -4.65 4.92
CA ALA A 148 -15.48 -4.26 5.92
C ALA A 148 -14.06 -4.49 5.40
N PHE A 149 -13.19 -3.52 5.64
CA PHE A 149 -11.76 -3.55 5.33
C PHE A 149 -11.00 -3.82 6.63
N PHE A 150 -10.56 -5.05 6.83
CA PHE A 150 -9.90 -5.51 8.04
C PHE A 150 -8.39 -5.47 7.95
N ASP A 151 -7.73 -5.12 9.05
CA ASP A 151 -6.35 -5.57 9.27
C ASP A 151 -6.30 -7.11 9.13
N PRO A 152 -5.32 -7.69 8.41
CA PRO A 152 -5.26 -9.14 8.18
C PRO A 152 -5.25 -9.97 9.46
N GLY A 153 -4.53 -9.52 10.50
CA GLY A 153 -4.47 -10.20 11.78
C GLY A 153 -5.82 -10.18 12.52
N ILE A 154 -6.50 -9.03 12.50
CA ILE A 154 -7.84 -8.88 13.08
C ILE A 154 -8.86 -9.75 12.34
N TRP A 155 -8.83 -9.80 11.00
CA TRP A 155 -9.71 -10.70 10.25
C TRP A 155 -9.47 -12.16 10.61
N ASP A 156 -8.22 -12.60 10.66
CA ASP A 156 -7.87 -13.98 10.98
C ASP A 156 -8.34 -14.37 12.39
N GLU A 157 -8.21 -13.47 13.37
CA GLU A 157 -8.74 -13.67 14.72
C GLU A 157 -10.27 -13.85 14.70
N TRP A 158 -10.98 -12.88 14.14
CA TRP A 158 -12.45 -12.87 14.19
C TRP A 158 -13.09 -13.94 13.32
N ARG A 159 -12.48 -14.30 12.19
CA ARG A 159 -12.89 -15.44 11.38
C ARG A 159 -12.78 -16.75 12.17
N ARG A 160 -11.69 -16.97 12.94
CA ARG A 160 -11.56 -18.15 13.82
C ARG A 160 -12.60 -18.16 14.93
N ARG A 161 -13.05 -16.99 15.37
CA ARG A 161 -14.12 -16.81 16.36
C ARG A 161 -15.53 -16.91 15.74
N GLY A 162 -15.64 -17.22 14.45
CA GLY A 162 -16.90 -17.48 13.77
C GLY A 162 -17.60 -16.25 13.19
N LEU A 163 -16.92 -15.11 13.04
CA LEU A 163 -17.49 -13.94 12.37
C LEU A 163 -17.83 -14.30 10.91
N PRO A 164 -19.10 -14.20 10.48
CA PRO A 164 -19.50 -14.60 9.13
C PRO A 164 -18.96 -13.61 8.10
N GLY A 165 -18.63 -14.08 6.89
CA GLY A 165 -18.23 -13.18 5.82
C GLY A 165 -17.46 -13.89 4.71
N ARG A 166 -17.48 -13.29 3.52
CA ARG A 166 -16.72 -13.77 2.36
C ARG A 166 -15.63 -12.77 2.01
N VAL A 167 -14.38 -13.21 1.99
CA VAL A 167 -13.27 -12.41 1.46
C VAL A 167 -13.53 -12.13 -0.03
N ILE A 168 -13.57 -10.86 -0.40
CA ILE A 168 -13.85 -10.40 -1.78
C ILE A 168 -12.60 -9.84 -2.45
N ALA A 169 -11.64 -9.34 -1.68
CA ALA A 169 -10.33 -8.91 -2.13
C ALA A 169 -9.36 -8.90 -0.95
N PHE A 170 -8.06 -9.00 -1.22
CA PHE A 170 -7.04 -8.83 -0.20
C PHE A 170 -5.72 -8.34 -0.81
N ASP A 171 -4.89 -7.73 0.02
CA ASP A 171 -3.47 -7.50 -0.24
C ASP A 171 -2.68 -7.61 1.08
N ASP A 172 -1.41 -7.22 1.08
CA ASP A 172 -0.52 -7.37 2.26
C ASP A 172 -0.91 -6.50 3.46
N TYR A 173 -1.86 -5.58 3.30
CA TYR A 173 -2.27 -4.62 4.31
C TYR A 173 -3.73 -4.74 4.71
N THR A 174 -4.60 -5.25 3.83
CA THR A 174 -6.03 -5.20 4.03
C THR A 174 -6.72 -6.43 3.49
N VAL A 175 -7.66 -6.97 4.27
CA VAL A 175 -8.61 -7.99 3.81
C VAL A 175 -9.99 -7.35 3.69
N ALA A 176 -10.49 -7.24 2.46
CA ALA A 176 -11.84 -6.76 2.19
C ALA A 176 -12.82 -7.94 2.27
N VAL A 177 -13.79 -7.83 3.16
CA VAL A 177 -14.78 -8.87 3.44
C VAL A 177 -16.17 -8.32 3.21
N SER A 178 -16.98 -9.11 2.54
CA SER A 178 -18.39 -8.82 2.30
C SER A 178 -19.28 -9.67 3.21
N ARG A 179 -20.25 -9.02 3.83
CA ARG A 179 -21.44 -9.63 4.43
C ARG A 179 -22.51 -9.67 3.34
N LEU A 180 -22.55 -10.76 2.59
CA LEU A 180 -23.66 -11.09 1.68
C LEU A 180 -24.42 -12.29 2.25
#